data_AF-A0A4R1WUQ6-F1
#
_entry.id   AF-A0A4R1WUQ6-F1
#
_cell.length_a   1.000
_cell.length_b   1.000
_cell.length_c   1.000
_cell.angle_alpha   90.00
_cell.angle_beta   90.00
_cell.angle_gamma   90.00
#
_symmetry.space_group_name_H-M   'P 1'
#
loop_
_entity.id
_entity.type
_entity.pdbx_description
1 polymer ?
#
loop_
_entity_poly.entity_id
_entity_poly.type
_entity_poly.pdbx_seq_one_letter_code
_entity_poly.pdbx_strand_id
1 'polypeptide(L)'
;MPEARIVWRGFALNKRTVAMVQAAEKQYRSKFKIMQGSYNKGGVEASAGTHDGCGAVDIAVAKLAPAQRRAVVLALRQVGFAAWLRTPAQGRWPYHVHAIACGDKDLSRGAAIQVAEYRRRRNGLANRGKDDGPTGCHGMTWELYLKAHPAPVPVAVPDSTISLGAMSYARTHDVMTGVWGADRARVVAWAAHPKVGAITKAETIPPAGVPWHLHFQRVLRKVQVKFKLPETGSFTEGVAAVMKRYGYKITA
;
A
#
# COMPACT_ATOMS: atom_id res chain seq x y z
N MET A 1 -8.40 -15.87 12.81
CA MET A 1 -7.42 -15.19 13.67
C MET A 1 -7.72 -13.69 13.69
N PRO A 2 -7.78 -13.08 14.88
CA PRO A 2 -7.78 -11.62 15.03
C PRO A 2 -6.55 -11.02 14.34
N GLU A 3 -6.69 -9.81 13.78
CA GLU A 3 -5.55 -9.12 13.19
C GLU A 3 -4.60 -8.59 14.27
N ALA A 4 -3.32 -8.45 13.95
CA ALA A 4 -2.32 -7.98 14.90
C ALA A 4 -2.68 -6.59 15.48
N ARG A 5 -2.80 -6.52 16.82
CA ARG A 5 -2.90 -5.28 17.58
C ARG A 5 -1.58 -4.50 17.48
N ILE A 6 -1.69 -3.20 17.23
CA ILE A 6 -0.57 -2.26 17.12
C ILE A 6 -0.91 -0.97 17.86
N VAL A 7 0.13 -0.22 18.23
CA VAL A 7 -0.02 1.18 18.66
C VAL A 7 0.26 2.07 17.47
N TRP A 8 -0.69 2.93 17.10
CA TRP A 8 -0.55 3.86 16.00
C TRP A 8 -1.02 5.25 16.43
N ARG A 9 -0.14 6.25 16.26
CA ARG A 9 -0.34 7.64 16.72
C ARG A 9 -0.78 7.75 18.19
N GLY A 10 -0.26 6.87 19.05
CA GLY A 10 -0.55 6.84 20.49
C GLY A 10 -1.78 6.03 20.89
N PHE A 11 -2.48 5.40 19.95
CA PHE A 11 -3.72 4.64 20.24
C PHE A 11 -3.59 3.17 19.84
N ALA A 12 -4.19 2.28 20.63
CA ALA A 12 -4.28 0.86 20.30
C ALA A 12 -5.32 0.64 19.19
N LEU A 13 -4.92 -0.05 18.11
CA LEU A 13 -5.74 -0.40 16.94
C LEU A 13 -5.27 -1.74 16.37
N ASN A 14 -5.92 -2.27 15.33
CA ASN A 14 -5.35 -3.32 14.48
C ASN A 14 -4.91 -2.77 13.12
N LYS A 15 -4.20 -3.60 12.35
CA LYS A 15 -3.69 -3.24 11.03
C LYS A 15 -4.80 -2.83 10.05
N ARG A 16 -5.93 -3.55 10.00
CA ARG A 16 -7.10 -3.19 9.17
C ARG A 16 -7.64 -1.80 9.50
N THR A 17 -7.91 -1.52 10.77
CA THR A 17 -8.48 -0.23 11.19
C THR A 17 -7.53 0.90 10.82
N VAL A 18 -6.21 0.73 11.01
CA VAL A 18 -5.21 1.71 10.57
C VAL A 18 -5.22 1.89 9.05
N ALA A 19 -5.24 0.80 8.27
CA ALA A 19 -5.27 0.87 6.81
C ALA A 19 -6.54 1.57 6.29
N MET A 20 -7.70 1.28 6.89
CA MET A 20 -8.95 1.95 6.57
C MET A 20 -8.91 3.44 6.93
N VAL A 21 -8.38 3.80 8.11
CA VAL A 21 -8.22 5.22 8.48
C VAL A 21 -7.29 5.94 7.50
N GLN A 22 -6.15 5.36 7.14
CA GLN A 22 -5.24 5.95 6.15
C GLN A 22 -5.88 6.10 4.77
N ALA A 23 -6.69 5.13 4.34
CA ALA A 23 -7.45 5.24 3.10
C ALA A 23 -8.48 6.37 3.15
N ALA A 24 -9.19 6.52 4.27
CA ALA A 24 -10.13 7.62 4.47
C ALA A 24 -9.42 8.99 4.52
N GLU A 25 -8.25 9.08 5.16
CA GLU A 25 -7.40 10.27 5.13
C GLU A 25 -6.97 10.63 3.70
N LYS A 26 -6.69 9.63 2.85
CA LYS A 26 -6.39 9.85 1.43
C LYS A 26 -7.60 10.38 0.66
N GLN A 27 -8.80 9.85 0.90
CA GLN A 27 -10.05 10.36 0.31
C GLN A 27 -10.34 11.79 0.76
N TYR A 28 -10.12 12.08 2.04
CA TYR A 28 -10.31 13.42 2.63
C TYR A 28 -9.17 14.40 2.32
N ARG A 29 -8.02 13.90 1.85
CA ARG A 29 -6.78 14.65 1.57
C ARG A 29 -6.18 15.36 2.79
N SER A 30 -6.41 14.82 3.99
CA SER A 30 -5.80 15.34 5.22
C SER A 30 -5.78 14.28 6.31
N LYS A 31 -4.88 14.43 7.28
CA LYS A 31 -4.76 13.54 8.42
C LYS A 31 -5.86 13.82 9.43
N PHE A 32 -6.42 12.75 9.98
CA PHE A 32 -7.37 12.81 11.07
C PHE A 32 -6.66 12.85 12.43
N LYS A 33 -7.25 13.61 13.35
CA LYS A 33 -6.86 13.59 14.77
C LYS A 33 -7.69 12.53 15.48
N ILE A 34 -7.04 11.46 15.92
CA ILE A 34 -7.69 10.41 16.73
C ILE A 34 -7.96 10.96 18.13
N MET A 35 -9.18 10.74 18.62
CA MET A 35 -9.62 11.05 19.97
C MET A 35 -9.62 9.81 20.86
N GLN A 36 -10.00 8.66 20.30
CA GLN A 36 -10.04 7.38 21.00
C GLN A 36 -9.77 6.22 20.02
N GLY A 37 -8.97 5.24 20.47
CA GLY A 37 -8.67 4.02 19.71
C GLY A 37 -9.54 2.83 20.12
N SER A 38 -9.19 1.67 19.59
CA SER A 38 -9.77 0.37 19.96
C SER A 38 -9.15 -0.21 21.23
N TYR A 39 -9.64 -1.36 21.68
CA TYR A 39 -9.14 -2.10 22.84
C TYR A 39 -9.09 -1.27 24.13
N ASN A 40 -10.07 -0.41 24.31
CA ASN A 40 -10.18 0.52 25.43
C ASN A 40 -11.22 0.04 26.45
N LYS A 41 -11.10 -1.23 26.86
CA LYS A 41 -12.10 -1.88 27.73
C LYS A 41 -12.25 -1.12 29.05
N GLY A 42 -13.45 -0.59 29.30
CA GLY A 42 -13.75 0.19 30.51
C GLY A 42 -13.03 1.55 30.60
N GLY A 43 -12.31 1.98 29.56
CA GLY A 43 -11.54 3.21 29.59
C GLY A 43 -12.39 4.48 29.41
N VAL A 44 -13.56 4.36 28.77
CA VAL A 44 -14.54 5.46 28.64
C VAL A 44 -15.95 4.91 28.80
N GLU A 45 -16.58 5.23 29.93
CA GLU A 45 -17.94 4.79 30.27
C GLU A 45 -18.96 5.21 29.19
N ALA A 46 -18.81 6.43 28.67
CA ALA A 46 -19.67 6.97 27.63
C ALA A 46 -19.65 6.14 26.32
N SER A 47 -18.57 5.40 26.06
CA SER A 47 -18.48 4.53 24.88
C SER A 47 -19.33 3.26 24.97
N ALA A 48 -19.95 2.97 26.11
CA ALA A 48 -20.83 1.79 26.32
C ALA A 48 -20.22 0.47 25.81
N GLY A 49 -18.90 0.32 25.97
CA GLY A 49 -18.15 -0.87 25.58
C GLY A 49 -17.86 -1.04 24.08
N THR A 50 -18.23 -0.08 23.22
CA THR A 50 -18.01 -0.24 21.76
C THR A 50 -16.52 -0.31 21.40
N HIS A 51 -15.66 0.35 22.18
CA HIS A 51 -14.21 0.32 22.01
C HIS A 51 -13.50 -0.83 22.73
N ASP A 52 -14.22 -1.74 23.40
CA ASP A 52 -13.61 -2.82 24.17
C ASP A 52 -12.86 -3.85 23.30
N GLY A 53 -13.28 -3.96 22.04
CA GLY A 53 -12.64 -4.76 21.00
C GLY A 53 -12.01 -3.87 19.92
N CYS A 54 -11.76 -4.44 18.75
CA CYS A 54 -11.21 -3.72 17.60
C CYS A 54 -12.27 -3.00 16.75
N GLY A 55 -11.81 -2.40 15.65
CA GLY A 55 -12.61 -1.72 14.64
C GLY A 55 -13.12 -0.34 15.02
N ALA A 56 -13.28 -0.03 16.30
CA ALA A 56 -13.79 1.26 16.77
C ALA A 56 -12.68 2.34 16.85
N VAL A 57 -12.96 3.52 16.30
CA VAL A 57 -12.11 4.70 16.36
C VAL A 57 -12.96 5.96 16.40
N ASP A 58 -12.55 6.92 17.23
CA ASP A 58 -13.16 8.25 17.28
C ASP A 58 -12.24 9.30 16.67
N ILE A 59 -12.78 10.12 15.77
CA ILE A 59 -12.07 11.21 15.11
C ILE A 59 -12.55 12.56 15.66
N ALA A 60 -11.62 13.36 16.16
CA ALA A 60 -11.92 14.69 16.67
C ALA A 60 -12.28 15.65 15.52
N VAL A 61 -13.50 16.19 15.55
CA VAL A 61 -13.98 17.14 14.51
C VAL A 61 -14.60 18.43 15.09
N ALA A 62 -14.40 18.69 16.38
CA ALA A 62 -14.93 19.87 17.06
C ALA A 62 -14.50 21.19 16.41
N LYS A 63 -13.25 21.28 15.94
CA LYS A 63 -12.70 22.47 15.28
C LYS A 63 -13.05 22.58 13.78
N LEU A 64 -13.78 21.62 13.22
CA LEU A 64 -14.15 21.60 11.81
C LEU A 64 -15.52 22.25 11.58
N ALA A 65 -15.70 22.90 10.44
CA ALA A 65 -16.98 23.42 9.98
C ALA A 65 -17.99 22.28 9.68
N PRO A 66 -19.31 22.54 9.69
CA PRO A 66 -20.33 21.50 9.44
C PRO A 66 -20.11 20.70 8.15
N ALA A 67 -19.77 21.36 7.04
CA ALA A 67 -19.49 20.70 5.77
C ALA A 67 -18.27 19.76 5.85
N GLN A 68 -17.22 20.17 6.55
CA GLN A 68 -16.02 19.35 6.78
C GLN A 68 -16.33 18.15 7.66
N ARG A 69 -17.12 18.31 8.73
CA ARG A 69 -17.58 17.19 9.57
C ARG A 69 -18.32 16.15 8.74
N ARG A 70 -19.23 16.59 7.87
CA ARG A 70 -19.96 15.72 6.95
C ARG A 70 -19.03 15.02 5.95
N ALA A 71 -18.02 15.72 5.42
CA ALA A 71 -17.02 15.15 4.53
C ALA A 71 -16.15 14.08 5.20
N VAL A 72 -15.77 14.26 6.48
CA VAL A 72 -15.06 13.23 7.26
C VAL A 72 -15.91 11.98 7.42
N VAL A 73 -17.20 12.10 7.76
CA VAL A 73 -18.11 10.95 7.84
C VAL A 73 -18.20 10.23 6.50
N LEU A 74 -18.35 10.98 5.39
CA LEU A 74 -18.41 10.40 4.06
C LEU A 74 -17.13 9.64 3.69
N ALA A 75 -15.95 10.22 3.92
CA ALA A 75 -14.67 9.59 3.63
C ALA A 75 -14.48 8.27 4.40
N LEU A 76 -14.88 8.22 5.67
CA LEU A 76 -14.86 7.00 6.48
C LEU A 76 -15.85 5.95 5.93
N ARG A 77 -17.07 6.37 5.58
CA ARG A 77 -18.07 5.46 5.01
C ARG A 77 -17.64 4.88 3.66
N GLN A 78 -17.00 5.68 2.80
CA GLN A 78 -16.50 5.24 1.48
C GLN A 78 -15.47 4.12 1.54
N VAL A 79 -14.71 4.02 2.64
CA VAL A 79 -13.74 2.94 2.85
C VAL A 79 -14.32 1.77 3.65
N GLY A 80 -15.61 1.81 4.00
CA GLY A 80 -16.29 0.70 4.68
C GLY A 80 -16.41 0.83 6.21
N PHE A 81 -16.26 2.02 6.80
CA PHE A 81 -16.68 2.23 8.19
C PHE A 81 -18.19 2.44 8.30
N ALA A 82 -18.80 1.85 9.34
CA ALA A 82 -20.04 2.36 9.90
C ALA A 82 -19.68 3.61 10.72
N ALA A 83 -19.94 4.80 10.19
CA ALA A 83 -19.50 6.06 10.79
C ALA A 83 -20.65 7.06 10.99
N TRP A 84 -20.69 7.74 12.13
CA TRP A 84 -21.69 8.76 12.46
C TRP A 84 -21.01 10.00 13.05
N LEU A 85 -21.54 11.18 12.72
CA LEU A 85 -21.20 12.38 13.48
C LEU A 85 -21.93 12.31 14.83
N ARG A 86 -21.17 12.44 15.92
CA ARG A 86 -21.71 12.60 17.26
C ARG A 86 -21.72 14.07 17.65
N THR A 87 -22.82 14.50 18.25
CA THR A 87 -23.03 15.90 18.66
C THR A 87 -23.19 15.99 20.18
N PRO A 88 -22.91 17.16 20.79
CA PRO A 88 -23.14 17.39 22.22
C PRO A 88 -24.61 17.23 22.66
N ALA A 89 -25.57 17.30 21.73
CA ALA A 89 -26.98 17.07 22.04
C ALA A 89 -27.33 15.57 22.22
N GLN A 90 -26.46 14.68 21.75
CA GLN A 90 -26.67 13.22 21.83
C GLN A 90 -26.05 12.59 23.08
N GLY A 91 -25.26 13.35 23.83
CA GLY A 91 -24.56 12.87 25.04
C GLY A 91 -23.48 13.85 25.49
N ARG A 92 -22.88 13.59 26.65
CA ARG A 92 -21.85 14.46 27.28
C ARG A 92 -20.48 14.30 26.61
N TRP A 93 -20.40 14.59 25.32
CA TRP A 93 -19.16 14.51 24.52
C TRP A 93 -19.06 15.66 23.51
N PRO A 94 -17.84 16.08 23.14
CA PRO A 94 -17.64 17.06 22.09
C PRO A 94 -18.02 16.47 20.72
N TYR A 95 -18.08 17.33 19.70
CA TYR A 95 -18.20 16.87 18.31
C TYR A 95 -17.05 15.93 17.93
N HIS A 96 -17.40 14.70 17.56
CA HIS A 96 -16.49 13.69 17.07
C HIS A 96 -17.20 12.81 16.03
N VAL A 97 -16.45 12.12 15.18
CA VAL A 97 -16.99 11.08 14.32
C VAL A 97 -16.66 9.74 14.96
N HIS A 98 -17.70 8.98 15.34
CA HIS A 98 -17.57 7.62 15.81
C HIS A 98 -17.63 6.67 14.62
N ALA A 99 -16.61 5.83 14.43
CA ALA A 99 -16.49 4.94 13.29
C ALA A 99 -16.11 3.52 13.69
N ILE A 100 -16.79 2.52 13.11
CA ILE A 100 -16.53 1.10 13.33
C ILE A 100 -16.21 0.41 12.01
N ALA A 101 -15.06 -0.26 11.94
CA ALA A 101 -14.61 -1.00 10.76
C ALA A 101 -15.54 -2.18 10.46
N CYS A 102 -16.38 -2.06 9.42
CA CYS A 102 -17.30 -3.13 9.07
C CYS A 102 -16.53 -4.41 8.68
N GLY A 103 -16.97 -5.54 9.24
CA GLY A 103 -16.37 -6.86 8.96
C GLY A 103 -15.05 -7.12 9.68
N ASP A 104 -14.64 -6.25 10.61
CA ASP A 104 -13.55 -6.58 11.52
C ASP A 104 -13.91 -7.83 12.36
N LYS A 105 -12.93 -8.72 12.55
CA LYS A 105 -13.14 -10.02 13.19
C LYS A 105 -13.08 -9.95 14.71
N ASP A 106 -12.63 -8.82 15.26
CA ASP A 106 -12.41 -8.64 16.69
C ASP A 106 -13.28 -7.51 17.27
N LEU A 107 -14.42 -7.21 16.63
CA LEU A 107 -15.36 -6.21 17.13
C LEU A 107 -15.88 -6.61 18.52
N SER A 108 -16.02 -5.61 19.40
CA SER A 108 -16.82 -5.78 20.61
C SER A 108 -18.27 -6.11 20.26
N ARG A 109 -19.00 -6.74 21.19
CA ARG A 109 -20.43 -7.01 21.01
C ARG A 109 -21.23 -5.73 20.72
N GLY A 110 -20.92 -4.64 21.43
CA GLY A 110 -21.55 -3.33 21.20
C GLY A 110 -21.27 -2.78 19.81
N ALA A 111 -20.01 -2.84 19.35
CA ALA A 111 -19.64 -2.40 18.02
C ALA A 111 -20.30 -3.23 16.91
N ALA A 112 -20.37 -4.55 17.07
CA ALA A 112 -21.06 -5.43 16.12
C ALA A 112 -22.55 -5.09 15.99
N ILE A 113 -23.22 -4.78 17.11
CA ILE A 113 -24.63 -4.32 17.10
C ILE A 113 -24.75 -3.00 16.33
N GLN A 114 -23.87 -2.03 16.60
CA GLN A 114 -23.90 -0.75 15.88
C GLN A 114 -23.68 -0.91 14.38
N VAL A 115 -22.79 -1.81 13.94
CA VAL A 115 -22.63 -2.13 12.51
C VAL A 115 -23.91 -2.72 11.92
N ALA A 116 -24.63 -3.59 12.64
CA ALA A 116 -25.90 -4.11 12.18
C ALA A 116 -26.97 -3.01 12.06
N GLU A 117 -27.03 -2.09 13.02
CA GLU A 117 -27.94 -0.93 13.00
C GLU A 117 -27.57 0.05 11.86
N TYR A 118 -26.28 0.25 11.60
CA TYR A 118 -25.79 1.03 10.45
C TYR A 118 -26.34 0.49 9.13
N ARG A 119 -26.23 -0.82 8.90
CA ARG A 119 -26.76 -1.48 7.70
C ARG A 119 -28.28 -1.33 7.57
N ARG A 120 -28.98 -1.18 8.70
CA ARG A 120 -30.42 -0.87 8.78
C ARG A 120 -30.75 0.62 8.72
N ARG A 121 -29.76 1.47 8.40
CA ARG A 121 -29.87 2.93 8.29
C ARG A 121 -30.28 3.62 9.60
N ARG A 122 -29.75 3.12 10.72
CA ARG A 122 -29.98 3.66 12.06
C ARG A 122 -28.71 4.29 12.64
N ASN A 123 -28.87 5.09 13.69
CA ASN A 123 -27.82 5.93 14.29
C ASN A 123 -26.89 5.18 15.26
N GLY A 124 -27.15 3.90 15.53
CA GLY A 124 -26.36 3.07 16.45
C GLY A 124 -26.47 3.46 17.94
N LEU A 125 -27.33 4.40 18.32
CA LEU A 125 -27.58 4.78 19.72
C LEU A 125 -28.70 3.93 20.32
N ALA A 126 -28.86 4.01 21.65
CA ALA A 126 -29.87 3.25 22.39
C ALA A 126 -31.31 3.49 21.87
N ASN A 127 -31.61 4.71 21.40
CA ASN A 127 -32.91 5.05 20.83
C ASN A 127 -33.17 4.46 19.44
N ARG A 128 -32.16 3.85 18.79
CA ARG A 128 -32.23 3.26 17.44
C ARG A 128 -32.83 4.19 16.39
N GLY A 129 -32.61 5.51 16.56
CA GLY A 129 -33.12 6.53 15.67
C GLY A 129 -32.55 6.41 14.26
N LYS A 130 -33.15 7.12 13.31
CA LYS A 130 -32.69 7.16 11.91
C LYS A 130 -31.26 7.71 11.83
N ASP A 131 -30.45 7.14 10.95
CA ASP A 131 -29.14 7.69 10.57
C ASP A 131 -29.31 9.01 9.81
N ASP A 132 -28.65 10.06 10.30
CA ASP A 132 -28.67 11.43 9.75
C ASP A 132 -27.41 11.77 8.92
N GLY A 133 -26.49 10.80 8.76
CA GLY A 133 -25.26 10.97 7.98
C GLY A 133 -25.43 10.85 6.46
N PRO A 134 -24.33 11.05 5.69
CA PRO A 134 -24.30 10.86 4.24
C PRO A 134 -24.77 9.47 3.79
N THR A 135 -25.70 9.41 2.84
CA THR A 135 -26.26 8.14 2.33
C THR A 135 -25.37 7.48 1.28
N GLY A 136 -25.72 6.26 0.85
CA GLY A 136 -25.10 5.58 -0.30
C GLY A 136 -23.96 4.61 0.02
N CYS A 137 -23.49 4.57 1.27
CA CYS A 137 -22.36 3.73 1.69
C CYS A 137 -22.72 2.64 2.71
N HIS A 138 -24.00 2.45 3.04
CA HIS A 138 -24.44 1.49 4.08
C HIS A 138 -24.08 0.02 3.79
N GLY A 139 -23.86 -0.32 2.51
CA GLY A 139 -23.37 -1.63 2.08
C GLY A 139 -21.87 -1.68 1.78
N MET A 140 -21.14 -0.57 1.93
CA MET A 140 -19.72 -0.52 1.64
C MET A 140 -18.93 -1.34 2.67
N THR A 141 -17.94 -2.08 2.18
CA THR A 141 -17.00 -2.84 3.00
C THR A 141 -15.58 -2.49 2.60
N TRP A 142 -14.62 -2.79 3.47
CA TRP A 142 -13.21 -2.62 3.15
C TRP A 142 -12.81 -3.44 1.93
N GLU A 143 -13.36 -4.65 1.80
CA GLU A 143 -13.12 -5.56 0.69
C GLU A 143 -13.62 -4.98 -0.64
N LEU A 144 -14.82 -4.38 -0.64
CA LEU A 144 -15.35 -3.69 -1.82
C LEU A 144 -14.49 -2.46 -2.16
N TYR A 145 -14.05 -1.71 -1.16
CA TYR A 145 -13.15 -0.57 -1.37
C TYR A 145 -11.82 -1.01 -1.99
N LEU A 146 -11.18 -2.05 -1.47
CA LEU A 146 -9.93 -2.61 -2.01
C LEU A 146 -10.10 -3.16 -3.43
N LYS A 147 -11.25 -3.77 -3.73
CA LYS A 147 -11.56 -4.24 -5.10
C LYS A 147 -11.66 -3.06 -6.09
N ALA A 148 -12.25 -1.94 -5.66
CA ALA A 148 -12.36 -0.73 -6.48
C ALA A 148 -11.07 0.10 -6.51
N HIS A 149 -10.21 -0.05 -5.51
CA HIS A 149 -8.93 0.64 -5.35
C HIS A 149 -7.83 -0.40 -5.13
N PRO A 150 -7.54 -1.23 -6.14
CA PRO A 150 -6.47 -2.21 -6.01
C PRO A 150 -5.20 -1.47 -5.60
N ALA A 151 -4.48 -2.03 -4.62
CA ALA A 151 -3.14 -1.55 -4.32
C ALA A 151 -2.40 -1.47 -5.66
N PRO A 152 -1.61 -0.41 -5.91
CA PRO A 152 -0.72 -0.42 -7.05
C PRO A 152 0.01 -1.75 -7.00
N VAL A 153 -0.12 -2.56 -8.05
CA VAL A 153 0.70 -3.77 -8.20
C VAL A 153 2.11 -3.26 -7.93
N PRO A 154 2.82 -3.76 -6.90
CA PRO A 154 4.21 -3.38 -6.72
C PRO A 154 4.82 -3.61 -8.09
N VAL A 155 5.30 -2.54 -8.75
CA VAL A 155 6.11 -2.73 -9.94
C VAL A 155 7.17 -3.69 -9.45
N ALA A 156 7.17 -4.93 -9.96
CA ALA A 156 8.07 -5.95 -9.48
C ALA A 156 9.43 -5.28 -9.47
N VAL A 157 9.99 -5.05 -8.27
CA VAL A 157 11.37 -4.59 -8.18
C VAL A 157 12.08 -5.82 -8.74
N PRO A 158 12.59 -5.78 -9.99
CA PRO A 158 13.22 -6.96 -10.52
C PRO A 158 14.35 -7.25 -9.56
N ASP A 159 14.51 -8.52 -9.16
CA ASP A 159 15.69 -8.95 -8.43
C ASP A 159 16.91 -8.23 -9.01
N SER A 160 17.49 -7.32 -8.22
CA SER A 160 18.53 -6.41 -8.69
C SER A 160 19.92 -7.02 -8.53
N THR A 161 19.98 -8.34 -8.33
CA THR A 161 21.23 -9.08 -8.19
C THR A 161 21.80 -9.40 -9.58
N ILE A 162 23.12 -9.29 -9.74
CA ILE A 162 23.87 -9.77 -10.91
C ILE A 162 25.07 -10.56 -10.40
N SER A 163 25.18 -11.84 -10.78
CA SER A 163 26.32 -12.71 -10.48
C SER A 163 27.44 -12.53 -11.50
N LEU A 164 28.66 -12.31 -11.03
CA LEU A 164 29.86 -12.27 -11.86
C LEU A 164 30.10 -13.60 -12.56
N GLY A 165 29.92 -14.73 -11.86
CA GLY A 165 29.98 -16.07 -12.46
C GLY A 165 29.00 -16.24 -13.61
N ALA A 166 27.74 -15.80 -13.43
CA ALA A 166 26.72 -15.87 -14.47
C ALA A 166 27.05 -14.98 -15.68
N MET A 167 27.63 -13.79 -15.46
CA MET A 167 28.09 -12.90 -16.53
C MET A 167 29.30 -13.43 -17.29
N SER A 168 30.24 -14.07 -16.60
CA SER A 168 31.36 -14.77 -17.24
C SER A 168 30.86 -15.92 -18.11
N TYR A 169 29.90 -16.70 -17.60
CA TYR A 169 29.27 -17.80 -18.35
C TYR A 169 28.53 -17.30 -19.60
N ALA A 170 27.74 -16.22 -19.48
CA ALA A 170 27.00 -15.62 -20.60
C ALA A 170 27.89 -15.09 -21.73
N ARG A 171 29.18 -14.85 -21.47
CA ARG A 171 30.15 -14.42 -22.48
C ARG A 171 30.38 -15.47 -23.56
N THR A 172 30.18 -16.76 -23.25
CA THR A 172 30.56 -17.89 -24.10
C THR A 172 29.45 -18.90 -24.35
N HIS A 173 28.21 -18.66 -23.89
CA HIS A 173 27.10 -19.61 -23.98
C HIS A 173 25.81 -18.96 -24.50
N ASP A 174 25.01 -19.74 -25.25
CA ASP A 174 23.81 -19.24 -25.96
C ASP A 174 22.46 -19.66 -25.33
N VAL A 175 22.42 -20.72 -24.55
CA VAL A 175 21.18 -21.37 -24.05
C VAL A 175 20.57 -20.68 -22.81
N MET A 176 19.69 -19.69 -22.99
CA MET A 176 19.11 -18.83 -21.94
C MET A 176 18.35 -19.55 -20.80
N THR A 177 19.03 -20.21 -19.87
CA THR A 177 18.42 -20.99 -18.79
C THR A 177 18.93 -20.58 -17.40
N GLY A 178 18.12 -20.82 -16.37
CA GLY A 178 18.50 -20.61 -14.97
C GLY A 178 18.94 -19.17 -14.64
N VAL A 179 19.95 -19.07 -13.77
CA VAL A 179 20.47 -17.79 -13.23
C VAL A 179 21.07 -16.90 -14.32
N TRP A 180 21.82 -17.49 -15.27
CA TRP A 180 22.47 -16.68 -16.31
C TRP A 180 21.47 -16.04 -17.27
N GLY A 181 20.40 -16.76 -17.65
CA GLY A 181 19.34 -16.20 -18.48
C GLY A 181 18.66 -15.00 -17.81
N ALA A 182 18.43 -15.08 -16.50
CA ALA A 182 17.86 -14.00 -15.71
C ALA A 182 18.80 -12.80 -15.61
N ASP A 183 20.05 -13.01 -15.22
CA ASP A 183 21.04 -11.94 -15.04
C ASP A 183 21.33 -11.21 -16.36
N ARG A 184 21.39 -11.96 -17.46
CA ARG A 184 21.60 -11.38 -18.79
C ARG A 184 20.40 -10.56 -19.24
N ALA A 185 19.18 -11.06 -19.02
CA ALA A 185 17.98 -10.29 -19.31
C ALA A 185 17.97 -8.97 -18.53
N ARG A 186 18.50 -8.93 -17.30
CA ARG A 186 18.65 -7.69 -16.52
C ARG A 186 19.65 -6.72 -17.14
N VAL A 187 20.81 -7.21 -17.58
CA VAL A 187 21.81 -6.40 -18.30
C VAL A 187 21.22 -5.82 -19.59
N VAL A 188 20.44 -6.63 -20.29
CA VAL A 188 19.88 -6.25 -21.58
C VAL A 188 18.62 -5.36 -21.41
N ALA A 189 17.89 -5.48 -20.29
CA ALA A 189 16.77 -4.61 -19.95
C ALA A 189 17.16 -3.14 -19.64
N TRP A 190 18.46 -2.80 -19.64
CA TRP A 190 18.95 -1.43 -19.52
C TRP A 190 18.43 -0.48 -20.60
N ALA A 191 17.91 -1.01 -21.71
CA ALA A 191 17.21 -0.24 -22.74
C ALA A 191 15.99 0.53 -22.20
N ALA A 192 15.35 0.01 -21.16
CA ALA A 192 14.19 0.63 -20.52
C ALA A 192 14.58 1.54 -19.34
N HIS A 193 15.85 1.56 -18.91
CA HIS A 193 16.27 2.36 -17.77
C HIS A 193 16.61 3.79 -18.24
N PRO A 194 15.84 4.83 -17.81
CA PRO A 194 15.95 6.19 -18.35
C PRO A 194 17.32 6.84 -18.12
N LYS A 195 18.12 6.30 -17.18
CA LYS A 195 19.46 6.82 -16.84
C LYS A 195 20.63 6.06 -17.51
N VAL A 196 20.40 4.90 -18.14
CA VAL A 196 21.44 4.18 -18.89
C VAL A 196 21.36 4.57 -20.36
N GLY A 197 20.21 4.31 -21.00
CA GLY A 197 19.91 4.78 -22.36
C GLY A 197 20.98 4.44 -23.42
N ALA A 198 21.74 3.36 -23.22
CA ALA A 198 22.86 2.98 -24.07
C ALA A 198 22.44 2.02 -25.22
N ILE A 199 21.28 1.39 -25.07
CA ILE A 199 20.73 0.38 -25.99
C ILE A 199 19.22 0.61 -26.13
N THR A 200 18.63 0.22 -27.24
CA THR A 200 17.19 0.34 -27.52
C THR A 200 16.45 -0.95 -27.20
N LYS A 201 15.11 -0.90 -27.10
CA LYS A 201 14.28 -2.09 -26.85
C LYS A 201 14.46 -3.16 -27.95
N ALA A 202 14.66 -2.74 -29.20
CA ALA A 202 14.91 -3.66 -30.32
C ALA A 202 16.21 -4.45 -30.15
N GLU A 203 17.22 -3.85 -29.53
CA GLU A 203 18.52 -4.47 -29.29
C GLU A 203 18.53 -5.42 -28.08
N THR A 204 17.37 -5.62 -27.44
CA THR A 204 17.25 -6.57 -26.32
C THR A 204 17.21 -8.03 -26.76
N ILE A 205 16.97 -8.26 -28.06
CA ILE A 205 16.87 -9.58 -28.66
C ILE A 205 17.86 -9.60 -29.84
N PRO A 206 18.62 -10.69 -30.05
CA PRO A 206 19.55 -10.83 -31.14
C PRO A 206 18.75 -10.91 -32.44
N PRO A 207 19.29 -10.36 -33.54
CA PRO A 207 18.79 -10.66 -34.86
C PRO A 207 18.77 -12.17 -35.12
N ALA A 208 17.88 -12.62 -36.01
CA ALA A 208 17.81 -14.01 -36.42
C ALA A 208 19.18 -14.52 -36.90
N GLY A 209 19.59 -15.69 -36.42
CA GLY A 209 20.89 -16.30 -36.74
C GLY A 209 22.10 -15.74 -35.98
N VAL A 210 21.93 -14.74 -35.10
CA VAL A 210 23.01 -14.22 -34.26
C VAL A 210 23.06 -14.95 -32.92
N PRO A 211 24.18 -15.59 -32.55
CA PRO A 211 24.37 -16.18 -31.23
C PRO A 211 24.17 -15.16 -30.11
N TRP A 212 23.50 -15.59 -29.05
CA TRP A 212 23.20 -14.75 -27.89
C TRP A 212 24.44 -14.22 -27.19
N HIS A 213 25.50 -15.00 -27.08
CA HIS A 213 26.75 -14.57 -26.45
C HIS A 213 27.45 -13.45 -27.24
N LEU A 214 27.49 -13.54 -28.58
CA LEU A 214 28.04 -12.48 -29.44
C LEU A 214 27.21 -11.20 -29.36
N HIS A 215 25.88 -11.34 -29.39
CA HIS A 215 24.97 -10.21 -29.22
C HIS A 215 25.17 -9.53 -27.86
N PHE A 216 25.32 -10.33 -26.81
CA PHE A 216 25.58 -9.84 -25.45
C PHE A 216 26.89 -9.05 -25.35
N GLN A 217 27.97 -9.54 -25.95
CA GLN A 217 29.25 -8.82 -25.99
C GLN A 217 29.12 -7.47 -26.70
N ARG A 218 28.35 -7.40 -27.81
CA ARG A 218 28.07 -6.15 -28.53
C ARG A 218 27.29 -5.16 -27.67
N VAL A 219 26.27 -5.63 -26.95
CA VAL A 219 25.50 -4.81 -26.01
C VAL A 219 26.40 -4.26 -24.90
N LEU A 220 27.28 -5.09 -24.33
CA LEU A 220 28.22 -4.64 -23.30
C LEU A 220 29.20 -3.59 -23.82
N ARG A 221 29.72 -3.73 -25.05
CA ARG A 221 30.56 -2.68 -25.66
C ARG A 221 29.84 -1.35 -25.76
N LYS A 222 28.58 -1.33 -26.18
CA LYS A 222 27.79 -0.07 -26.25
C LYS A 222 27.66 0.60 -24.88
N VAL A 223 27.45 -0.18 -23.84
CA VAL A 223 27.39 0.32 -22.46
C VAL A 223 28.75 0.86 -22.04
N GLN A 224 29.84 0.13 -22.34
CA GLN A 224 31.18 0.56 -22.04
C GLN A 224 31.52 1.88 -22.74
N VAL A 225 31.21 2.03 -24.03
CA VAL A 225 31.34 3.28 -24.80
C VAL A 225 30.55 4.41 -24.12
N LYS A 226 29.26 4.18 -23.80
CA LYS A 226 28.40 5.18 -23.16
C LYS A 226 28.99 5.71 -21.84
N PHE A 227 29.61 4.84 -21.06
CA PHE A 227 30.19 5.18 -19.76
C PHE A 227 31.70 5.42 -19.80
N LYS A 228 32.31 5.50 -20.99
CA LYS A 228 33.75 5.73 -21.19
C LYS A 228 34.62 4.69 -20.46
N LEU A 229 34.24 3.42 -20.54
CA LEU A 229 34.95 2.26 -19.98
C LEU A 229 35.69 1.51 -21.09
N PRO A 230 36.72 0.69 -20.77
CA PRO A 230 37.40 -0.16 -21.75
C PRO A 230 36.43 -1.11 -22.47
N GLU A 231 36.44 -1.11 -23.81
CA GLU A 231 35.46 -1.78 -24.69
C GLU A 231 35.69 -3.30 -24.86
N THR A 232 35.88 -3.99 -23.74
CA THR A 232 36.17 -5.44 -23.72
C THR A 232 35.02 -6.31 -24.23
N GLY A 233 33.78 -5.80 -24.24
CA GLY A 233 32.57 -6.61 -24.47
C GLY A 233 32.31 -7.64 -23.37
N SER A 234 33.00 -7.52 -22.24
CA SER A 234 32.82 -8.36 -21.06
C SER A 234 32.23 -7.53 -19.92
N PHE A 235 31.54 -8.19 -18.98
CA PHE A 235 31.07 -7.54 -17.77
C PHE A 235 32.25 -7.36 -16.80
N THR A 236 32.93 -6.22 -16.90
CA THR A 236 34.11 -5.90 -16.08
C THR A 236 33.74 -5.25 -14.75
N GLU A 237 34.71 -5.09 -13.85
CA GLU A 237 34.52 -4.32 -12.61
C GLU A 237 34.02 -2.89 -12.85
N GLY A 238 34.46 -2.27 -13.94
CA GLY A 238 33.96 -0.96 -14.37
C GLY A 238 32.45 -0.99 -14.64
N VAL A 239 31.97 -1.99 -15.38
CA VAL A 239 30.53 -2.18 -15.64
C VAL A 239 29.79 -2.50 -14.35
N ALA A 240 30.35 -3.36 -13.50
CA ALA A 240 29.80 -3.70 -12.19
C ALA A 240 29.65 -2.45 -11.27
N ALA A 241 30.63 -1.55 -11.28
CA ALA A 241 30.57 -0.29 -10.53
C ALA A 241 29.46 0.63 -11.04
N VAL A 242 29.25 0.70 -12.37
CA VAL A 242 28.09 1.41 -12.94
C VAL A 242 26.78 0.81 -12.42
N MET A 243 26.69 -0.52 -12.38
CA MET A 243 25.47 -1.21 -11.92
C MET A 243 25.17 -0.96 -10.44
N LYS A 244 26.19 -0.96 -9.59
CA LYS A 244 26.02 -0.58 -8.17
C LYS A 244 25.44 0.83 -8.02
N ARG A 245 25.89 1.80 -8.83
CA ARG A 245 25.36 3.18 -8.82
C ARG A 245 23.88 3.26 -9.20
N TYR A 246 23.36 2.28 -9.96
CA TYR A 246 21.95 2.21 -10.35
C TYR A 246 21.12 1.24 -9.49
N GLY A 247 21.64 0.81 -8.33
CA GLY A 247 20.89 0.02 -7.34
C GLY A 247 20.94 -1.50 -7.54
N TYR A 248 21.85 -2.00 -8.39
CA TYR A 248 22.07 -3.43 -8.53
C TYR A 248 23.08 -3.94 -7.49
N LYS A 249 22.79 -5.11 -6.91
CA LYS A 249 23.71 -5.85 -6.05
C LYS A 249 24.56 -6.78 -6.92
N ILE A 250 25.88 -6.67 -6.83
CA ILE A 250 26.80 -7.56 -7.55
C ILE A 250 27.24 -8.67 -6.60
N THR A 251 27.04 -9.92 -6.99
CA THR A 251 27.50 -11.11 -6.25
C THR A 251 28.61 -11.81 -7.03
N ALA A 252 29.51 -12.48 -6.33
CA ALA A 252 30.46 -13.40 -6.96
C ALA A 252 29.70 -14.53 -7.66
#